data_AF-A0A9D9YJJ4-F1
#
_entry.id   AF-A0A9D9YJJ4-F1
#
_cell.length_a   1.000
_cell.length_b   1.000
_cell.length_c   1.000
_cell.angle_alpha   90.00
_cell.angle_beta   90.00
_cell.angle_gamma   90.00
#
_symmetry.space_group_name_H-M   'P 1'
#
loop_
_entity.id
_entity.type
_entity.pdbx_description
1 polymer ?
#
loop_
_entity_poly.entity_id
_entity_poly.type
_entity_poly.pdbx_seq_one_letter_code
_entity_poly.pdbx_strand_id
1 'polypeptide(L)'
;MRTPLNPLETMALSVTRGIGSVTSVIIHTFLFLGAFGLVFFGFDFDRVLLVLTTIVSLEAIYLSIFIQLSVNYQARALASVEKDIDEIQEDVEEIAEDVGEIAEDVEEIQEAHEEIQEDIEEIQKDVDEIQSDVDEIQKDVDEIQEDVEEIAEDVEEIQEDQSEVIKK
;
A
#
# COMPACT_ATOMS: atom_id res chain seq x y z
N MET A 1 -4.61 7.43 18.81
CA MET A 1 -5.54 8.61 18.80
C MET A 1 -5.07 9.63 19.84
N ARG A 2 -4.56 10.80 19.42
CA ARG A 2 -4.12 11.85 20.35
C ARG A 2 -5.29 12.33 21.21
N THR A 3 -5.17 12.24 22.54
CA THR A 3 -6.09 12.98 23.42
C THR A 3 -5.87 14.48 23.20
N PRO A 4 -6.94 15.25 22.94
CA PRO A 4 -6.80 16.69 22.76
C PRO A 4 -6.26 17.33 24.04
N LEU A 5 -5.36 18.30 23.88
CA LEU A 5 -4.78 19.08 24.97
C LEU A 5 -5.89 19.60 25.89
N ASN A 6 -5.77 19.34 27.19
CA ASN A 6 -6.64 19.98 28.17
C ASN A 6 -6.28 21.49 28.23
N PRO A 7 -7.26 22.41 28.40
CA PRO A 7 -7.01 23.84 28.59
C PRO A 7 -5.79 24.21 29.44
N LEU A 8 -5.53 23.48 30.53
CA LEU A 8 -4.36 23.70 31.40
C LEU A 8 -3.02 23.40 30.71
N GLU A 9 -2.97 22.37 29.88
CA GLU A 9 -1.78 21.97 29.13
C GLU A 9 -1.50 22.94 27.97
N THR A 10 -2.55 23.37 27.27
CA THR A 10 -2.44 24.42 26.24
C THR A 10 -1.93 25.73 26.83
N MET A 11 -2.42 26.09 28.02
CA MET A 11 -1.96 27.28 28.73
C MET A 11 -0.49 27.16 29.12
N ALA A 12 -0.05 26.02 29.66
CA ALA A 12 1.34 25.77 30.01
C ALA A 12 2.30 25.89 28.82
N LEU A 13 1.94 25.31 27.68
CA LEU A 13 2.73 25.41 26.44
C LEU A 13 2.79 26.84 25.90
N SER A 14 1.68 27.58 26.00
CA SER A 14 1.62 28.96 25.52
C SER A 14 2.44 29.91 26.41
N VAL A 15 2.37 29.72 27.73
CA VAL A 15 3.12 30.51 28.72
C VAL A 15 4.62 30.23 28.62
N THR A 16 5.05 28.97 28.55
CA THR A 16 6.48 28.62 28.40
C THR A 16 7.06 29.16 27.10
N ARG A 17 6.33 29.06 25.98
CA ARG A 17 6.75 29.62 24.69
C ARG A 17 6.81 31.16 24.71
N GLY A 18 5.83 31.80 25.34
CA GLY A 18 5.77 33.25 25.45
C GLY A 18 6.92 33.81 26.29
N ILE A 19 7.17 33.21 27.46
CA ILE A 19 8.20 33.70 28.39
C ILE A 19 9.62 33.37 27.88
N GLY A 20 9.80 32.28 27.15
CA GLY A 20 11.06 31.94 26.49
C GLY A 20 11.39 32.78 25.24
N SER A 21 10.57 33.78 24.89
CA SER A 21 10.76 34.59 23.68
C SER A 21 11.72 35.77 23.90
N VAL A 22 12.33 36.26 22.81
CA VAL A 22 13.14 37.49 22.83
C VAL A 22 12.33 38.70 23.33
N THR A 23 11.05 38.77 22.97
CA THR A 23 10.13 39.82 23.43
C THR A 23 9.98 39.83 24.94
N SER A 24 9.89 38.65 25.57
CA SER A 24 9.86 38.51 27.02
C SER A 24 11.14 39.08 27.65
N VAL A 25 12.31 38.74 27.12
CA VAL A 25 13.60 39.28 27.62
C VAL A 25 13.63 40.81 27.58
N ILE A 26 13.14 41.40 26.49
CA ILE A 26 13.07 42.87 26.34
C ILE A 26 12.12 43.47 27.40
N ILE A 27 10.92 42.91 27.57
CA ILE A 27 9.94 43.38 28.57
C ILE A 27 10.51 43.30 29.99
N HIS A 28 11.12 42.17 30.35
CA HIS A 28 11.75 41.99 31.66
C HIS A 28 12.89 43.00 31.88
N THR A 29 13.73 43.22 30.87
CA THR A 29 14.82 44.19 30.95
C THR A 29 14.30 45.60 31.27
N PHE A 30 13.24 46.04 30.60
CA PHE A 30 12.61 47.34 30.89
C PHE A 30 11.91 47.37 32.26
N LEU A 31 11.26 46.28 32.67
CA LEU A 31 10.63 46.17 34.00
C LEU A 31 11.67 46.34 35.11
N PHE A 32 12.81 45.63 35.03
CA PHE A 32 13.88 45.75 36.01
C PHE A 32 14.46 47.17 36.06
N LEU A 33 14.74 47.79 34.91
CA LEU A 33 15.20 49.18 34.86
C LEU A 33 14.18 50.14 35.47
N GLY A 34 12.90 49.96 35.19
CA GLY A 34 11.80 50.74 35.77
C GLY A 34 11.67 50.57 37.28
N ALA A 35 11.79 49.34 37.79
CA ALA A 35 11.74 49.04 39.21
C ALA A 35 12.87 49.72 39.99
N PHE A 36 14.11 49.66 39.48
CA PHE A 36 15.23 50.41 40.07
C PHE A 36 15.09 51.92 39.91
N GLY A 37 14.43 52.38 38.84
CA GLY A 37 14.11 53.80 38.63
C GLY A 37 13.26 54.41 39.75
N LEU A 38 12.39 53.64 40.41
CA LEU A 38 11.55 54.10 41.53
C LEU A 38 12.37 54.66 42.70
N VAL A 39 13.61 54.21 42.88
CA VAL A 39 14.50 54.72 43.95
C VAL A 39 14.73 56.23 43.78
N PHE A 40 14.84 56.73 42.54
CA PHE A 40 15.00 58.16 42.25
C PHE A 40 13.74 58.99 42.53
N PHE A 41 12.58 58.36 42.68
CA PHE A 41 11.31 59.01 43.05
C PHE A 41 11.08 59.05 44.57
N GLY A 42 12.09 58.67 45.37
CA GLY A 42 12.06 58.75 46.83
C GLY A 42 11.56 57.49 47.54
N PHE A 43 11.44 56.35 46.84
CA PHE A 43 11.12 55.06 47.45
C PHE A 43 12.37 54.41 48.09
N ASP A 44 12.21 53.81 49.26
CA ASP A 44 13.30 53.11 49.97
C ASP A 44 13.84 51.93 49.15
N PHE A 45 15.15 51.87 48.98
CA PHE A 45 15.85 50.83 48.21
C PHE A 45 15.52 49.42 48.72
N ASP A 46 15.54 49.22 50.04
CA ASP A 46 15.26 47.91 50.65
C ASP A 46 13.84 47.42 50.35
N ARG A 47 12.87 48.34 50.28
CA ARG A 47 11.47 48.02 49.97
C ARG A 47 11.31 47.65 48.49
N VAL A 48 11.95 48.39 47.60
CA VAL A 48 11.97 48.09 46.15
C VAL A 48 12.60 46.72 45.91
N LEU A 49 13.75 46.44 46.53
CA LEU A 49 14.39 45.13 46.45
C LEU A 49 13.50 44.01 46.98
N LEU A 50 12.87 44.19 48.15
CA LEU A 50 11.99 43.17 48.73
C LEU A 50 10.82 42.83 47.79
N VAL A 51 10.16 43.84 47.22
CA VAL A 51 9.04 43.64 46.29
C VAL A 51 9.53 42.98 45.00
N LEU A 52 10.61 43.50 44.40
CA LEU A 52 11.16 42.97 43.15
C LEU A 52 11.60 41.51 43.30
N THR A 53 12.34 41.19 44.36
CA THR A 53 12.80 39.81 44.63
C THR A 53 11.64 38.87 44.94
N THR A 54 10.58 39.33 45.61
CA THR A 54 9.36 38.54 45.82
C THR A 54 8.64 38.26 44.50
N ILE A 55 8.52 39.24 43.61
CA ILE A 55 7.89 39.05 42.29
C ILE A 55 8.71 38.09 41.42
N VAL A 56 10.01 38.34 41.34
CA VAL A 56 10.94 37.53 40.53
C VAL A 56 11.01 36.09 41.06
N SER A 57 10.99 35.88 42.38
CA SER A 57 10.95 34.53 42.95
C SER A 57 9.63 33.80 42.67
N LEU A 58 8.48 34.48 42.77
CA LEU A 58 7.20 33.91 42.38
C LEU A 58 7.18 33.53 40.90
N GLU A 59 7.64 34.43 40.03
CA GLU A 59 7.74 34.17 38.60
C GLU A 59 8.63 32.96 38.29
N ALA A 60 9.80 32.85 38.94
CA ALA A 60 10.70 31.71 38.78
C ALA A 60 10.06 30.38 39.19
N ILE A 61 9.30 30.36 40.29
CA ILE A 61 8.56 29.17 40.75
C ILE A 61 7.50 28.78 39.72
N TYR A 62 6.67 29.73 39.28
CA TYR A 62 5.63 29.47 38.28
C TYR A 62 6.22 28.96 36.97
N LEU A 63 7.31 29.55 36.50
CA LEU A 63 8.01 29.10 35.31
C LEU A 63 8.54 27.68 35.42
N SER A 64 9.16 27.34 36.54
CA SER A 64 9.66 25.98 36.80
C SER A 64 8.53 24.95 36.72
N ILE A 65 7.38 25.24 37.33
CA ILE A 65 6.20 24.36 37.31
C ILE A 65 5.66 24.21 35.88
N PHE A 66 5.53 25.31 35.13
CA PHE A 66 5.04 25.26 33.75
C PHE A 66 5.99 24.51 32.81
N ILE A 67 7.30 24.68 32.98
CA ILE A 67 8.31 23.92 32.23
C ILE A 67 8.17 22.42 32.56
N GLN A 68 8.09 22.05 33.83
CA GLN A 68 7.92 20.64 34.22
C GLN A 68 6.63 20.04 33.64
N LEU A 69 5.52 20.78 33.67
CA LEU A 69 4.26 20.35 33.09
C LEU A 69 4.37 20.15 31.57
N SER A 70 5.01 21.09 30.87
CA SER A 70 5.29 21.00 29.43
C SER A 70 6.17 19.79 29.09
N VAL A 71 7.24 19.55 29.86
CA VAL A 71 8.14 18.41 29.66
C VAL A 71 7.41 17.08 29.88
N ASN A 72 6.62 16.98 30.96
CA ASN A 72 5.83 15.78 31.25
C ASN A 72 4.81 15.49 30.13
N TYR A 73 4.19 16.53 29.58
CA TYR A 73 3.30 16.39 28.44
C TYR A 73 4.05 15.90 27.20
N GLN A 74 5.19 16.53 26.87
CA GLN A 74 6.01 16.11 25.73
C GLN A 74 6.48 14.65 25.87
N ALA A 75 6.87 14.21 27.07
CA ALA A 75 7.25 12.82 27.32
C ALA A 75 6.11 11.83 27.03
N ARG A 76 4.87 12.15 27.44
CA ARG A 76 3.69 11.32 27.12
C ARG A 76 3.38 11.32 25.62
N ALA A 77 3.51 12.48 24.98
CA ALA A 77 3.30 12.60 23.54
C ALA A 77 4.31 11.76 22.77
N LEU A 78 5.59 11.75 23.20
CA LEU A 78 6.63 10.91 22.61
C LEU A 78 6.34 9.42 22.82
N ALA A 79 5.93 8.99 24.01
CA ALA A 79 5.55 7.60 24.26
C ALA A 79 4.36 7.14 23.39
N SER A 80 3.41 8.03 23.11
CA SER A 80 2.32 7.73 22.16
C SER A 80 2.85 7.58 20.74
N VAL A 81 3.78 8.44 20.31
CA VAL A 81 4.39 8.34 18.97
C VAL A 81 5.23 7.08 18.85
N GLU A 82 5.94 6.67 19.89
CA GLU A 82 6.69 5.41 19.94
C GLU A 82 5.75 4.21 19.73
N LYS A 83 4.62 4.17 20.43
CA LYS A 83 3.60 3.12 20.22
C LYS A 83 3.03 3.13 18.79
N ASP A 84 2.73 4.30 18.25
CA ASP A 84 2.25 4.43 16.86
C ASP A 84 3.33 3.94 15.87
N ILE A 85 4.62 4.14 16.16
CA ILE A 85 5.74 3.64 15.34
C ILE A 85 5.90 2.12 15.45
N ASP A 86 5.67 1.54 16.63
CA ASP A 86 5.69 0.08 16.80
C ASP A 86 4.54 -0.58 16.02
N GLU A 87 3.33 0.00 16.08
CA GLU A 87 2.16 -0.45 15.29
C GLU A 87 2.45 -0.38 13.78
N ILE A 88 3.05 0.72 13.30
CA ILE A 88 3.44 0.85 11.88
C ILE A 88 4.50 -0.19 11.49
N GLN A 89 5.42 -0.56 12.38
CA GLN A 89 6.41 -1.59 12.08
C GLN A 89 5.77 -2.96 11.91
N GLU A 90 4.81 -3.31 12.78
CA GLU A 90 4.03 -4.55 12.68
C GLU A 90 3.25 -4.60 11.35
N ASP A 91 2.54 -3.52 10.99
CA ASP A 91 1.82 -3.41 9.71
C ASP A 91 2.78 -3.58 8.50
N VAL A 92 4.00 -3.05 8.58
CA VAL A 92 5.01 -3.17 7.50
C VAL A 92 5.55 -4.59 7.38
N GLU A 93 5.70 -5.30 8.50
CA GLU A 93 6.09 -6.72 8.50
C GLU A 93 4.99 -7.59 7.87
N GLU A 94 3.72 -7.36 8.21
CA GLU A 94 2.57 -8.07 7.61
C GLU A 94 2.50 -7.82 6.09
N ILE A 95 2.62 -6.56 5.64
CA ILE A 95 2.66 -6.24 4.21
C ILE A 95 3.83 -6.93 3.50
N ALA A 96 4.98 -7.08 4.16
CA ALA A 96 6.13 -7.75 3.56
C ALA A 96 5.90 -9.26 3.40
N GLU A 97 5.18 -9.89 4.33
CA GLU A 97 4.74 -11.28 4.24
C GLU A 97 3.74 -11.46 3.07
N ASP A 98 2.70 -10.63 3.01
CA ASP A 98 1.71 -10.62 1.91
C ASP A 98 2.38 -10.48 0.53
N VAL A 99 3.36 -9.59 0.41
CA VAL A 99 4.11 -9.41 -0.85
C VAL A 99 4.93 -10.65 -1.19
N GLY A 100 5.42 -11.36 -0.19
CA GLY A 100 6.10 -12.65 -0.37
C GLY A 100 5.16 -13.72 -0.91
N GLU A 101 3.97 -13.87 -0.32
CA GLU A 101 2.94 -14.81 -0.78
C GLU A 101 2.49 -14.51 -2.21
N ILE A 102 2.23 -13.23 -2.53
CA ILE A 102 1.87 -12.81 -3.90
C ILE A 102 2.98 -13.15 -4.90
N ALA A 103 4.25 -13.07 -4.50
CA ALA A 103 5.35 -13.41 -5.40
C ALA A 103 5.39 -14.91 -5.71
N GLU A 104 5.11 -15.78 -4.72
CA GLU A 104 4.98 -17.23 -4.89
C GLU A 104 3.79 -17.57 -5.80
N ASP A 105 2.61 -16.98 -5.55
CA ASP A 105 1.42 -17.14 -6.42
C ASP A 105 1.72 -16.76 -7.88
N VAL A 106 2.49 -15.69 -8.11
CA VAL A 106 2.86 -15.25 -9.45
C VAL A 106 3.81 -16.23 -10.14
N GLU A 107 4.72 -16.87 -9.40
CA GLU A 107 5.60 -17.92 -9.91
C GLU A 107 4.79 -19.16 -10.31
N GLU A 108 3.87 -19.61 -9.45
CA GLU A 108 2.97 -20.74 -9.76
C GLU A 108 2.11 -20.48 -11.01
N ILE A 109 1.57 -19.26 -11.15
CA ILE A 109 0.79 -18.87 -12.34
C ILE A 109 1.66 -18.89 -13.61
N GLN A 110 2.94 -18.51 -13.52
CA GLN A 110 3.85 -18.55 -14.66
C GLN A 110 4.13 -19.99 -15.10
N GLU A 111 4.42 -20.88 -14.15
CA GLU A 111 4.62 -22.31 -14.44
C GLU A 111 3.38 -22.94 -15.08
N ALA A 112 2.19 -22.70 -14.51
CA ALA A 112 0.93 -23.20 -15.07
C ALA A 112 0.65 -22.64 -16.47
N HIS A 113 1.05 -21.39 -16.74
CA HIS A 113 0.91 -20.80 -18.07
C HIS A 113 1.87 -21.44 -19.09
N GLU A 114 3.09 -21.80 -18.70
CA GLU A 114 4.03 -22.54 -19.54
C GLU A 114 3.48 -23.93 -19.89
N GLU A 115 2.94 -24.67 -18.91
CA GLU A 115 2.30 -25.99 -19.14
C GLU A 115 1.13 -25.89 -20.13
N ILE A 116 0.26 -24.89 -19.96
CA ILE A 116 -0.85 -24.64 -20.90
C ILE A 116 -0.34 -24.33 -22.32
N GLN A 117 0.78 -23.64 -22.46
CA GLN A 117 1.36 -23.38 -23.78
C GLN A 117 1.86 -24.67 -24.45
N GLU A 118 2.50 -25.55 -23.70
CA GLU A 118 2.94 -26.87 -24.19
C GLU A 118 1.73 -27.71 -24.63
N ASP A 119 0.68 -27.77 -23.81
CA ASP A 119 -0.57 -28.47 -24.15
C ASP A 119 -1.20 -27.93 -25.45
N ILE A 120 -1.21 -26.61 -25.64
CA ILE A 120 -1.73 -25.98 -26.87
C ILE A 120 -0.89 -26.39 -28.09
N GLU A 121 0.43 -26.46 -27.97
CA GLU A 121 1.31 -26.91 -29.05
C GLU A 121 1.10 -28.39 -29.41
N GLU A 122 0.85 -29.25 -28.42
CA GLU A 122 0.50 -30.67 -28.65
C GLU A 122 -0.84 -30.79 -29.36
N ILE A 123 -1.89 -30.11 -28.87
CA ILE A 123 -3.20 -30.10 -29.50
C ILE A 123 -3.13 -29.59 -30.95
N GLN A 124 -2.29 -28.59 -31.24
CA GLN A 124 -2.11 -28.12 -32.62
C GLN A 124 -1.53 -29.20 -33.54
N LYS A 125 -0.56 -29.98 -33.05
CA LYS A 125 0.00 -31.10 -33.83
C LYS A 125 -1.03 -32.19 -34.07
N ASP A 126 -1.81 -32.54 -33.04
CA ASP A 126 -2.88 -33.53 -33.16
C ASP A 126 -3.94 -33.08 -34.19
N VAL A 127 -4.29 -31.79 -34.18
CA VAL A 127 -5.23 -31.21 -35.17
C VAL A 127 -4.66 -31.30 -36.58
N ASP A 128 -3.37 -31.02 -36.78
CA ASP A 128 -2.72 -31.13 -38.09
C ASP A 128 -2.67 -32.59 -38.58
N GLU A 129 -2.42 -33.56 -37.69
CA GLU A 129 -2.45 -34.99 -38.01
C GLU A 129 -3.86 -35.45 -38.40
N ILE A 130 -4.88 -35.08 -37.63
CA ILE A 130 -6.29 -35.37 -37.94
C ILE A 130 -6.69 -34.77 -39.29
N GLN A 131 -6.23 -33.55 -39.62
CA GLN A 131 -6.50 -32.95 -40.93
C GLN A 131 -5.90 -33.78 -42.07
N SER A 132 -4.67 -34.28 -41.90
CA SER A 132 -4.03 -35.17 -42.88
C SER A 132 -4.81 -36.48 -43.05
N ASP A 133 -5.23 -37.10 -41.96
CA ASP A 133 -6.02 -38.34 -41.99
C ASP A 133 -7.37 -38.13 -42.70
N VAL A 134 -8.03 -37.00 -42.45
CA VAL A 134 -9.28 -36.64 -43.12
C VAL A 134 -9.08 -36.46 -44.62
N ASP A 135 -7.98 -35.82 -45.04
CA ASP A 135 -7.63 -35.65 -46.46
C ASP A 135 -7.32 -36.99 -47.15
N GLU A 136 -6.73 -37.96 -46.44
CA GLU A 136 -6.48 -39.32 -46.95
C GLU A 136 -7.80 -40.10 -47.09
N ILE A 137 -8.65 -40.09 -46.05
CA ILE A 137 -9.97 -40.72 -46.09
C ILE A 137 -10.81 -40.15 -47.24
N GLN A 138 -10.73 -38.84 -47.50
CA GLN A 138 -11.47 -38.23 -48.60
C GLN A 138 -11.03 -38.78 -49.96
N LYS A 139 -9.73 -39.04 -50.16
CA LYS A 139 -9.22 -39.66 -51.40
C LYS A 139 -9.68 -41.10 -51.52
N ASP A 140 -9.59 -41.89 -50.44
CA ASP A 140 -10.07 -43.28 -50.43
C ASP A 140 -11.57 -43.35 -50.78
N VAL A 141 -12.36 -42.41 -50.26
CA VAL A 141 -13.80 -42.29 -50.58
C VAL A 141 -14.03 -41.95 -52.04
N ASP A 142 -13.22 -41.06 -52.63
CA ASP A 142 -13.31 -40.71 -54.04
C ASP A 142 -12.92 -41.92 -54.94
N GLU A 143 -11.87 -42.67 -54.60
CA GLU A 143 -11.47 -43.90 -55.30
C GLU A 143 -12.56 -44.99 -55.22
N ILE A 144 -13.15 -45.20 -54.03
CA ILE A 144 -14.27 -46.15 -53.88
C ILE A 144 -15.48 -45.72 -54.72
N GLN A 145 -15.73 -44.42 -54.88
CA GLN A 145 -16.82 -43.94 -55.75
C GLN A 145 -16.55 -44.29 -57.21
N GLU A 146 -15.32 -44.11 -57.70
CA GLU A 146 -14.93 -44.52 -59.07
C GLU A 146 -15.08 -46.03 -59.28
N ASP A 147 -14.59 -46.85 -58.34
CA ASP A 147 -14.73 -48.32 -58.40
C ASP A 147 -16.21 -48.76 -58.44
N VAL A 148 -17.08 -48.07 -57.69
CA VAL A 148 -18.53 -48.36 -57.67
C VAL A 148 -19.19 -47.98 -59.00
N GLU A 149 -18.76 -46.90 -59.64
CA GLU A 149 -19.23 -46.52 -60.98
C GLU A 149 -18.81 -47.56 -62.04
N GLU A 150 -17.55 -48.00 -62.03
CA GLU A 150 -17.05 -49.06 -62.94
C GLU A 150 -17.83 -50.37 -62.76
N ILE A 151 -18.03 -50.82 -61.51
CA ILE A 151 -18.83 -52.02 -61.22
C ILE A 151 -20.28 -51.87 -61.71
N ALA A 152 -20.87 -50.67 -61.61
CA ALA A 152 -22.21 -50.42 -62.10
C ALA A 152 -22.29 -50.56 -63.64
N GLU A 153 -21.30 -50.04 -64.37
CA GLU A 153 -21.18 -50.21 -65.82
C GLU A 153 -21.01 -51.69 -66.22
N ASP A 154 -20.11 -52.42 -65.56
CA ASP A 154 -19.91 -53.87 -65.77
C ASP A 154 -21.21 -54.67 -65.56
N VAL A 155 -21.98 -54.32 -64.53
CA VAL A 155 -23.27 -54.96 -64.25
C VAL A 155 -24.30 -54.67 -65.33
N GLU A 156 -24.33 -53.45 -65.89
CA GLU A 156 -25.20 -53.11 -67.02
C GLU A 156 -24.82 -53.91 -68.27
N GLU A 157 -23.53 -54.02 -68.60
CA GLU A 157 -23.05 -54.82 -69.75
C GLU A 157 -23.43 -56.29 -69.61
N ILE A 158 -23.22 -56.89 -68.43
CA ILE A 158 -23.62 -58.28 -68.16
C ILE A 158 -25.14 -58.48 -68.31
N GLN A 159 -25.95 -57.50 -67.90
CA GLN A 159 -27.41 -57.58 -68.06
C GLN A 159 -27.81 -57.51 -69.54
N GLU A 160 -27.17 -56.66 -70.34
CA GLU A 160 -27.39 -56.61 -71.79
C GLU A 160 -27.04 -57.94 -72.45
N ASP A 161 -25.86 -58.49 -72.16
CA ASP A 161 -25.36 -59.77 -72.65
C ASP A 161 -26.32 -60.92 -72.32
N GLN A 162 -26.79 -61.01 -71.08
CA GLN A 162 -27.79 -62.02 -70.69
C GLN A 162 -29.09 -61.86 -71.48
N SER A 163 -29.52 -60.63 -71.76
CA SER A 163 -30.72 -60.37 -72.54
C SER A 163 -30.58 -60.83 -73.99
N GLU A 164 -29.38 -60.72 -74.58
CA GLU A 164 -29.09 -61.20 -75.93
C GLU A 164 -29.08 -62.73 -76.01
N VAL A 165 -28.48 -63.40 -75.02
CA VAL A 165 -28.44 -64.87 -74.95
C VAL A 165 -29.84 -65.46 -74.82
N ILE A 166 -30.74 -64.85 -74.03
CA ILE A 166 -32.12 -65.33 -73.85
C ILE A 166 -32.98 -65.17 -75.12
N LYS A 167 -32.66 -64.18 -75.98
CA LYS A 167 -33.40 -63.93 -77.23
C LYS A 167 -32.99 -64.85 -78.39
N LYS A 168 -31.91 -65.62 -78.24
CA LYS A 168 -31.32 -66.46 -79.28
C LYS A 168 -31.77 -67.91 -79.16
#